data_AF-A0A973A914-F1
#
_entry.id   AF-A0A973A914-F1
#
_cell.length_a   1.000
_cell.length_b   1.000
_cell.length_c   1.000
_cell.angle_alpha   90.00
_cell.angle_beta   90.00
_cell.angle_gamma   90.00
#
_symmetry.space_group_name_H-M   'P 1'
#
loop_
_entity.id
_entity.type
_entity.pdbx_description
1 polymer ?
#
loop_
_entity_poly.entity_id
_entity_poly.type
_entity_poly.pdbx_seq_one_letter_code
_entity_poly.pdbx_strand_id
1 'polypeptide(L)'
;MTALIFARIAILFLLFLVTLGINLEDNLIARLGFSNSLGLILSGAVACTLCVKGRTTIIMAMVIILSLNANMPADFSLNFGYDRDLYGGFMLALVIQPLLIWAFELQP
;
A
#
# COMPACT_ATOMS: atom_id res chain seq x y z
N MET A 1 0.64 1.70 26.73
CA MET A 1 -0.35 1.49 25.66
C MET A 1 0.00 2.29 24.39
N THR A 2 0.50 3.53 24.52
CA THR A 2 0.96 4.38 23.40
C THR A 2 2.15 3.82 22.61
N ALA A 3 3.18 3.30 23.29
CA ALA A 3 4.39 2.77 22.62
C ALA A 3 4.09 1.65 21.61
N LEU A 4 3.15 0.75 21.93
CA LEU A 4 2.76 -0.35 21.05
C LEU A 4 2.06 0.15 19.77
N ILE A 5 1.24 1.20 19.88
CA ILE A 5 0.57 1.83 18.73
C ILE A 5 1.62 2.48 17.81
N PHE A 6 2.58 3.21 18.39
CA PHE A 6 3.67 3.80 17.61
C PHE A 6 4.52 2.73 16.91
N ALA A 7 4.88 1.65 17.61
CA ALA A 7 5.61 0.53 17.02
C ALA A 7 4.85 -0.09 15.83
N ARG A 8 3.53 -0.31 15.98
CA ARG A 8 2.68 -0.85 14.92
C ARG A 8 2.66 0.06 13.69
N ILE A 9 2.52 1.37 13.88
CA ILE A 9 2.53 2.36 12.80
C ILE A 9 3.90 2.41 12.13
N ALA A 10 4.98 2.41 12.92
CA ALA A 10 6.35 2.40 12.39
C ALA A 10 6.63 1.16 11.56
N ILE A 11 6.18 -0.02 12.00
CA ILE A 11 6.31 -1.27 11.24
C ILE A 11 5.53 -1.18 9.93
N LEU A 12 4.28 -0.71 9.95
CA LEU A 12 3.48 -0.55 8.72
C LEU A 12 4.15 0.41 7.74
N PHE A 13 4.67 1.54 8.24
CA PHE A 13 5.39 2.50 7.43
C PHE A 13 6.63 1.89 6.79
N LEU A 14 7.46 1.18 7.56
CA LEU A 14 8.65 0.52 7.05
C LEU A 14 8.29 -0.55 6.00
N LEU A 15 7.23 -1.32 6.23
CA LEU A 15 6.78 -2.33 5.27
C LEU A 15 6.34 -1.68 3.95
N PHE A 16 5.54 -0.61 3.99
CA PHE A 16 5.16 0.10 2.77
C PHE A 16 6.34 0.76 2.07
N LEU A 17 7.28 1.32 2.82
CA LEU A 17 8.49 1.92 2.27
C LEU A 17 9.32 0.88 1.51
N VAL A 18 9.49 -0.30 2.10
CA VAL A 18 10.21 -1.41 1.48
C VAL A 18 9.45 -1.95 0.27
N THR A 19 8.14 -2.21 0.37
CA THR A 19 7.39 -2.79 -0.75
C THR A 19 7.35 -1.84 -1.95
N LEU A 20 7.07 -0.55 -1.75
CA LEU A 20 7.08 0.45 -2.84
C LEU A 20 8.49 0.71 -3.39
N GLY A 21 9.53 0.47 -2.58
CA GLY A 21 10.93 0.66 -2.95
C GLY A 21 11.63 -0.57 -3.56
N ILE A 22 11.03 -1.77 -3.49
CA ILE A 22 11.66 -3.02 -3.93
C ILE A 22 11.99 -3.03 -5.43
N ASN A 23 11.14 -2.43 -6.26
CA ASN A 23 11.32 -2.42 -7.71
C ASN A 23 11.15 -1.00 -8.27
N LEU A 24 12.21 -0.19 -8.18
CA LEU A 24 12.16 1.22 -8.58
C LEU A 24 11.99 1.47 -10.08
N GLU A 25 12.14 0.47 -10.93
CA GLU A 25 11.92 0.62 -12.37
C GLU A 25 10.48 0.29 -12.75
N ASP A 26 9.84 -0.57 -11.96
CA ASP A 26 8.60 -1.23 -12.35
C ASP A 26 7.75 -1.61 -11.12
N ASN A 27 7.56 -0.64 -10.22
CA ASN A 27 6.64 -0.70 -9.09
C ASN A 27 5.25 -0.15 -9.47
N LEU A 28 4.31 -0.19 -8.52
CA LEU A 28 2.97 0.35 -8.70
C LEU A 28 2.99 1.84 -9.12
N ILE A 29 3.95 2.63 -8.61
CA ILE A 29 4.06 4.08 -8.88
C ILE A 29 4.45 4.34 -10.34
N ALA A 30 5.42 3.59 -10.87
CA ALA A 30 5.78 3.63 -12.30
C ALA A 30 4.58 3.27 -13.18
N ARG A 31 3.78 2.28 -12.77
CA ARG A 31 2.59 1.87 -13.52
C ARG A 31 1.47 2.91 -13.52
N LEU A 32 1.37 3.72 -12.47
CA LEU A 32 0.48 4.88 -12.45
C LEU A 32 0.97 6.03 -13.34
N GLY A 33 2.13 5.89 -13.99
CA GLY A 33 2.70 6.87 -14.93
C GLY A 33 3.57 7.94 -14.26
N PHE A 34 3.89 7.79 -12.98
CA PHE A 34 4.75 8.74 -12.27
C PHE A 34 6.23 8.37 -12.41
N SER A 35 7.08 9.38 -12.49
CA SER A 35 8.53 9.17 -12.41
C SER A 35 8.90 8.66 -11.01
N ASN A 36 9.60 7.54 -10.92
CA ASN A 36 10.02 7.00 -9.64
C ASN A 36 11.04 7.92 -8.96
N SER A 37 10.54 8.67 -7.99
CA SER A 37 11.34 9.51 -7.11
C SER A 37 11.20 9.02 -5.67
N LEU A 38 12.28 9.08 -4.91
CA LEU A 38 12.27 8.70 -3.49
C LEU A 38 11.24 9.51 -2.69
N GLY A 39 11.02 10.77 -3.07
CA GLY A 39 9.97 11.61 -2.47
C GLY A 39 8.57 11.04 -2.66
N LEU A 40 8.24 10.56 -3.86
CA LEU A 40 6.95 9.93 -4.13
C LEU A 40 6.77 8.63 -3.35
N ILE A 41 7.81 7.79 -3.26
CA ILE A 41 7.78 6.54 -2.49
C ILE A 41 7.56 6.82 -1.01
N LEU A 42 8.30 7.78 -0.44
CA LEU A 42 8.13 8.20 0.94
C LEU A 42 6.71 8.73 1.19
N SER A 43 6.23 9.62 0.33
CA SER A 43 4.88 10.19 0.47
C SER A 43 3.80 9.13 0.33
N GLY A 44 3.96 8.18 -0.59
CA GLY A 44 3.05 7.06 -0.78
C GLY A 44 3.03 6.11 0.41
N ALA A 45 4.20 5.81 0.99
CA ALA A 45 4.30 4.98 2.19
C ALA A 45 3.64 5.65 3.41
N VAL A 46 3.84 6.96 3.58
CA VAL A 46 3.15 7.75 4.63
C VAL A 46 1.64 7.72 4.40
N ALA A 47 1.17 8.01 3.18
CA ALA A 47 -0.25 8.04 2.85
C ALA A 47 -0.93 6.69 3.10
N CYS A 48 -0.35 5.59 2.61
CA CYS A 48 -0.86 4.24 2.82
C CYS A 48 -0.92 3.90 4.32
N THR A 49 0.12 4.24 5.07
CA THR A 49 0.17 3.99 6.52
C THR A 49 -0.94 4.75 7.25
N LEU A 50 -1.17 6.02 6.90
CA LEU A 50 -2.20 6.84 7.52
C LEU A 50 -3.62 6.33 7.25
N CYS A 51 -3.88 5.84 6.03
CA CYS A 51 -5.16 5.24 5.68
C CYS A 51 -5.42 3.91 6.42
N VAL A 52 -4.36 3.15 6.68
CA VAL A 52 -4.47 1.76 7.16
C VAL A 52 -4.30 1.64 8.68
N LYS A 53 -3.64 2.60 9.36
CA LYS A 53 -3.27 2.52 10.81
C LYS A 53 -4.43 2.20 11.76
N GLY A 54 -5.64 2.63 11.44
CA GLY A 54 -6.84 2.47 12.28
C GLY A 54 -7.62 1.18 12.03
N ARG A 55 -7.17 0.34 11.09
CA ARG A 55 -7.92 -0.81 10.60
C ARG A 55 -7.60 -2.08 11.41
N THR A 56 -8.43 -3.11 11.23
CA THR A 56 -8.23 -4.41 11.86
C THR A 56 -6.92 -5.03 11.38
N THR A 57 -6.25 -5.82 12.23
CA THR A 57 -4.95 -6.44 11.89
C THR A 57 -5.01 -7.28 10.61
N ILE A 58 -6.15 -7.91 10.34
CA ILE A 58 -6.39 -8.72 9.13
C ILE A 58 -6.32 -7.84 7.88
N ILE A 59 -7.01 -6.69 7.85
CA ILE A 59 -7.00 -5.79 6.70
C ILE A 59 -5.57 -5.28 6.46
N MET A 60 -4.86 -4.92 7.52
CA MET A 60 -3.50 -4.43 7.38
C MET A 60 -2.56 -5.49 6.82
N ALA A 61 -2.66 -6.74 7.30
CA ALA A 61 -1.89 -7.85 6.76
C ALA A 61 -2.20 -8.09 5.28
N MET A 62 -3.48 -8.06 4.88
CA MET A 62 -3.88 -8.17 3.47
C MET A 62 -3.28 -7.05 2.63
N VAL A 63 -3.36 -5.80 3.08
CA VAL A 63 -2.82 -4.66 2.33
C VAL A 63 -1.30 -4.78 2.15
N ILE A 64 -0.56 -5.24 3.17
CA ILE A 64 0.89 -5.46 3.04
C ILE A 64 1.19 -6.59 2.04
N ILE A 65 0.47 -7.71 2.10
CA ILE A 65 0.66 -8.83 1.17
C ILE A 65 0.35 -8.38 -0.27
N LEU A 66 -0.76 -7.68 -0.47
CA LEU A 66 -1.13 -7.15 -1.78
C LEU A 66 -0.10 -6.13 -2.27
N SER A 67 0.40 -5.25 -1.38
CA SER A 67 1.46 -4.29 -1.70
C SER A 67 2.76 -4.97 -2.12
N LEU A 68 3.15 -6.05 -1.45
CA LEU A 68 4.36 -6.79 -1.81
C LEU A 68 4.22 -7.40 -3.23
N ASN A 69 3.09 -8.05 -3.52
CA ASN A 69 2.84 -8.63 -4.85
C ASN A 69 2.72 -7.56 -5.94
N ALA A 70 2.04 -6.45 -5.64
CA ALA A 70 1.83 -5.37 -6.61
C ALA A 70 3.12 -4.63 -7.00
N ASN A 71 4.13 -4.64 -6.13
CA ASN A 71 5.41 -3.96 -6.36
C ASN A 71 6.56 -4.92 -6.70
N MET A 72 6.30 -6.22 -6.79
CA MET A 72 7.28 -7.18 -7.29
C MET A 72 7.43 -7.10 -8.82
N PRO A 73 8.54 -7.61 -9.39
CA PRO A 73 8.73 -7.71 -10.82
C PRO A 73 7.59 -8.48 -11.50
N ALA A 74 7.22 -8.09 -12.72
CA ALA A 74 6.11 -8.68 -13.46
C ALA A 74 6.22 -10.21 -13.56
N ASP A 75 7.42 -10.72 -13.78
CA ASP A 75 7.71 -12.16 -13.89
C ASP A 75 7.31 -12.92 -12.62
N PHE A 76 7.45 -12.32 -11.44
CA PHE A 76 7.06 -12.96 -10.19
C PHE A 76 5.56 -13.22 -10.13
N SER A 77 4.74 -12.22 -10.47
CA SER A 77 3.27 -12.36 -10.46
C SER A 77 2.78 -13.28 -11.58
N LEU A 78 3.43 -13.22 -12.75
CA LEU A 78 3.11 -14.10 -13.89
C LEU A 78 3.34 -15.58 -13.55
N ASN A 79 4.33 -15.91 -12.71
CA ASN A 79 4.52 -17.28 -12.22
C ASN A 79 3.32 -17.83 -11.42
N PHE A 80 2.50 -16.95 -10.84
CA PHE A 80 1.26 -17.33 -10.15
C PHE A 80 0.02 -17.29 -11.07
N GLY A 81 0.18 -16.91 -12.34
CA GLY A 81 -0.91 -16.83 -13.32
C GLY A 81 -1.83 -15.61 -13.17
N TYR A 82 -1.45 -14.63 -12.33
CA TYR A 82 -2.22 -13.41 -12.12
C TYR A 82 -1.41 -12.17 -12.50
N ASP A 83 -2.08 -11.18 -13.07
CA ASP A 83 -1.46 -9.86 -13.27
C ASP A 83 -1.34 -9.15 -11.92
N ARG A 84 -0.16 -8.58 -11.66
CA ARG A 84 0.11 -7.77 -10.47
C ARG A 84 -0.82 -6.56 -10.35
N ASP A 85 -1.39 -6.09 -11.47
CA ASP A 85 -2.38 -5.02 -11.49
C ASP A 85 -3.63 -5.36 -10.69
N LEU A 86 -4.02 -6.63 -10.65
CA LEU A 86 -5.14 -7.09 -9.86
C LEU A 86 -4.84 -6.90 -8.36
N TYR A 87 -3.63 -7.28 -7.92
CA TYR A 87 -3.19 -7.06 -6.54
C TYR A 87 -3.09 -5.57 -6.21
N GLY A 88 -2.57 -4.76 -7.14
CA GLY A 88 -2.51 -3.30 -7.00
C GLY A 88 -3.90 -2.67 -6.87
N GLY A 89 -4.86 -3.10 -7.70
CA GLY A 89 -6.25 -2.65 -7.65
C GLY A 89 -6.93 -2.99 -6.31
N PHE A 90 -6.80 -4.24 -5.84
CA PHE A 90 -7.34 -4.64 -4.54
C PHE A 90 -6.66 -3.90 -3.37
N MET A 91 -5.34 -3.71 -3.43
CA MET A 91 -4.60 -2.92 -2.46
C MET A 91 -5.16 -1.49 -2.39
N LEU A 92 -5.27 -0.82 -3.53
CA LEU A 92 -5.77 0.55 -3.61
C LEU A 92 -7.21 0.65 -3.12
N ALA A 93 -8.07 -0.31 -3.47
CA ALA A 93 -9.45 -0.35 -2.97
C ALA A 93 -9.49 -0.40 -1.43
N LEU A 94 -8.68 -1.25 -0.81
CA LEU A 94 -8.61 -1.37 0.66
C LEU A 94 -7.99 -0.15 1.36
N VAL A 95 -7.05 0.52 0.68
CA VAL A 95 -6.39 1.75 1.17
C VAL A 95 -7.31 2.96 1.03
N ILE A 96 -8.08 3.05 -0.06
CA ILE A 96 -8.98 4.17 -0.38
C ILE A 96 -10.32 4.04 0.36
N GLN A 97 -10.78 2.82 0.68
CA GLN A 97 -12.04 2.59 1.40
C GLN A 97 -12.29 3.53 2.60
N PRO A 98 -11.35 3.73 3.56
CA PRO A 98 -11.58 4.65 4.68
C PRO A 98 -11.83 6.10 4.23
N LEU A 99 -11.24 6.53 3.11
CA LEU A 99 -11.46 7.85 2.54
C LEU A 99 -12.85 7.95 1.89
N LEU A 100 -13.31 6.90 1.22
CA LEU A 100 -14.67 6.85 0.64
C LEU A 100 -15.74 6.88 1.72
N ILE A 101 -15.55 6.09 2.78
CA ILE A 101 -16.45 6.10 3.95
C ILE A 101 -16.51 7.51 4.53
N TRP A 102 -15.35 8.13 4.75
CA TRP A 102 -15.29 9.52 5.22
C TRP A 102 -16.00 10.49 4.27
N ALA A 103 -15.83 10.36 2.95
CA ALA A 103 -16.43 11.27 1.97
C ALA A 103 -17.96 11.12 1.84
N PHE A 104 -18.48 9.89 1.92
CA PHE A 104 -19.89 9.59 1.69
C PHE A 104 -20.75 9.53 2.96
N GLU A 105 -20.18 9.16 4.12
CA GLU A 105 -20.94 9.08 5.38
C GLU A 105 -20.85 10.36 6.24
N LEU A 106 -19.99 11.33 5.90
CA LEU A 106 -19.91 12.64 6.57
C LEU A 106 -20.46 13.81 5.75
N GLN A 107 -21.24 13.54 4.70
CA GLN A 107 -22.18 14.57 4.22
C GLN A 107 -23.40 14.57 5.16
N PRO A 108 -23.71 15.69 5.85
CA PRO A 108 -24.96 15.81 6.58
C PRO A 108 -26.18 15.65 5.67
#